data_AF-A0A533UC24-F1
#
_entry.id   AF-A0A533UC24-F1
#
_cell.length_a   1.000
_cell.length_b   1.000
_cell.length_c   1.000
_cell.angle_alpha   90.00
_cell.angle_beta   90.00
_cell.angle_gamma   90.00
#
_symmetry.space_group_name_H-M   'P 1'
#
loop_
_entity.id
_entity.type
_entity.pdbx_description
1 polymer ?
#
loop_
_entity_poly.entity_id
_entity_poly.type
_entity_poly.pdbx_seq_one_letter_code
_entity_poly.pdbx_strand_id
1 'polypeptide(L)'
;MTVKVFSINGSKQEEIELPLVFSTPLRADLLHRTYVNLESHKFQTQGRYPLAGMNVVAESNSPPTGHHQARVARMHGGGGGRMGQGGGVAMVRGGRQAHPPTTEKVTYKMLNKKE
;
A
#
# COMPACT_ATOMS: atom_id res chain seq x y z
N MET A 1 10.62 40.68 -18.02
CA MET A 1 9.78 41.19 -16.91
C MET A 1 10.68 41.38 -15.71
N THR A 2 10.64 42.54 -15.05
CA THR A 2 11.46 42.85 -13.85
C THR A 2 10.62 42.74 -12.58
N VAL A 3 11.22 42.26 -11.49
CA VAL A 3 10.58 42.07 -10.18
C VAL A 3 11.38 42.82 -9.12
N LYS A 4 10.64 43.43 -8.18
CA LYS A 4 11.20 44.21 -7.08
C LYS A 4 11.64 43.29 -5.94
N VAL A 5 12.85 43.49 -5.46
CA VAL A 5 13.39 42.86 -4.25
C VAL A 5 13.09 43.76 -3.06
N PHE A 6 12.50 43.16 -2.03
CA PHE A 6 12.16 43.86 -0.79
C PHE A 6 13.17 43.52 0.30
N SER A 7 13.57 44.54 1.07
CA SER A 7 14.35 44.32 2.29
C SER A 7 13.47 43.78 3.41
N ILE A 8 14.08 43.28 4.49
CA ILE A 8 13.39 42.78 5.69
C ILE A 8 12.45 43.86 6.29
N ASN A 9 12.77 45.13 6.08
CA ASN A 9 11.97 46.27 6.57
C ASN A 9 10.85 46.68 5.60
N GLY A 10 10.62 45.93 4.52
CA GLY A 10 9.58 46.21 3.51
C GLY A 10 9.92 47.33 2.53
N SER A 11 11.11 47.93 2.60
CA SER A 11 11.57 48.91 1.62
C SER A 11 12.01 48.25 0.31
N LYS A 12 11.69 48.89 -0.82
CA LYS A 12 12.15 48.45 -2.16
C LYS A 12 13.64 48.73 -2.27
N GLN A 13 14.42 47.68 -2.54
CA GLN A 13 15.87 47.78 -2.57
C GLN A 13 16.39 47.80 -3.99
N GLU A 14 16.04 46.79 -4.79
CA GLU A 14 16.55 46.61 -6.15
C GLU A 14 15.49 45.98 -7.07
N GLU A 15 15.69 46.06 -8.39
CA GLU A 15 14.89 45.37 -9.39
C GLU A 15 15.74 44.34 -10.13
N ILE A 16 15.27 43.09 -10.18
CA ILE A 16 15.96 41.97 -10.82
C ILE A 16 15.10 41.45 -11.97
N GLU A 17 15.74 41.00 -13.04
CA GLU A 17 15.06 40.36 -14.16
C GLU A 17 14.57 38.95 -13.81
N LEU A 18 13.34 38.60 -14.21
CA LEU A 18 12.79 37.25 -14.01
C LEU A 18 13.59 36.21 -14.82
N PRO A 19 14.06 35.13 -14.18
CA PRO A 19 14.68 34.01 -14.88
C PRO A 19 13.73 33.37 -15.90
N LEU A 20 14.30 32.79 -16.97
CA LEU A 20 13.55 32.14 -18.04
C LEU A 20 12.59 31.03 -17.55
N VAL A 21 12.86 30.42 -16.40
CA VAL A 21 12.03 29.34 -15.82
C VAL A 21 10.58 29.80 -15.59
N PHE A 22 10.37 31.06 -15.20
CA PHE A 22 9.02 31.59 -14.94
C PHE A 22 8.21 31.87 -16.22
N SER A 23 8.86 31.84 -17.39
CA SER A 23 8.18 31.96 -18.69
C SER A 23 7.68 30.62 -19.23
N THR A 24 8.06 29.50 -18.59
CA THR A 24 7.68 28.16 -19.06
C THR A 24 6.17 27.90 -18.84
N PRO A 25 5.50 27.20 -19.77
CA PRO A 25 4.07 26.93 -19.65
C PRO A 25 3.79 25.95 -18.51
N LEU A 26 2.73 26.22 -17.74
CA LEU A 26 2.33 25.35 -16.64
C LEU A 26 1.64 24.08 -17.16
N ARG A 27 2.24 22.92 -16.91
CA ARG A 27 1.73 21.59 -17.29
C ARG A 27 1.29 20.79 -16.07
N ALA A 28 0.03 20.95 -15.67
CA ALA A 28 -0.53 20.33 -14.45
C ALA A 28 -0.57 18.79 -14.52
N ASP A 29 -0.73 18.24 -15.72
CA ASP A 29 -0.66 16.81 -16.01
C ASP A 29 0.69 16.20 -15.62
N LEU A 30 1.79 16.83 -16.07
CA LEU A 30 3.15 16.39 -15.74
C LEU A 30 3.46 16.57 -14.27
N LEU A 31 3.11 17.72 -13.68
CA LEU A 31 3.34 18.01 -12.26
C LEU A 31 2.65 16.99 -11.34
N HIS A 32 1.40 16.62 -11.65
CA HIS A 32 0.68 15.64 -10.84
C HIS A 32 1.33 14.25 -10.95
N ARG A 33 1.69 13.83 -12.17
CA ARG A 33 2.33 12.53 -12.41
C ARG A 33 3.70 12.45 -11.73
N THR A 34 4.52 13.49 -11.83
CA THR A 34 5.85 13.53 -11.22
C THR A 34 5.76 13.51 -9.70
N TYR A 35 4.83 14.27 -9.13
CA TYR A 35 4.59 14.28 -7.68
C TYR A 35 4.21 12.89 -7.14
N VAL A 36 3.23 12.21 -7.75
CA VAL A 36 2.79 10.87 -7.32
C VAL A 36 3.93 9.85 -7.41
N ASN A 37 4.80 9.97 -8.42
CA ASN A 37 5.96 9.10 -8.55
C ASN A 37 7.02 9.40 -7.49
N LEU A 38 7.32 10.67 -7.21
CA LEU A 38 8.27 11.08 -6.18
C LEU A 38 7.79 10.71 -4.77
N GLU A 39 6.49 10.84 -4.50
CA GLU A 39 5.89 10.44 -3.24
C GLU A 39 6.10 8.94 -2.98
N SER A 40 6.01 8.13 -4.04
CA SER A 40 6.21 6.68 -3.95
C SER A 40 7.59 6.26 -3.45
N HIS A 41 8.62 7.11 -3.60
CA HIS A 41 9.98 6.81 -3.16
C HIS A 41 10.13 6.86 -1.64
N LYS A 42 9.20 7.52 -0.94
CA LYS A 42 9.21 7.63 0.53
C LYS A 42 8.55 6.44 1.22
N PHE A 43 7.87 5.56 0.48
CA PHE A 43 7.12 4.46 1.08
C PHE A 43 8.03 3.32 1.51
N GLN A 44 7.93 2.92 2.78
CA GLN A 44 8.56 1.72 3.30
C GLN A 44 7.78 0.47 2.86
N THR A 45 8.50 -0.55 2.38
CA THR A 45 7.90 -1.84 2.03
C THR A 45 7.33 -2.51 3.27
N GLN A 46 6.10 -3.02 3.16
CA GLN A 46 5.41 -3.72 4.24
C GLN A 46 4.78 -5.00 3.70
N GLY A 47 4.66 -6.01 4.55
CA GLY A 47 3.99 -7.25 4.21
C GLY A 47 3.45 -7.99 5.43
N ARG A 48 2.70 -9.06 5.19
CA ARG A 48 2.29 -10.01 6.23
C ARG A 48 3.23 -11.20 6.26
N TYR A 49 3.31 -11.87 7.41
CA TYR A 49 4.01 -13.14 7.51
C TYR A 49 3.40 -14.15 6.53
N PRO A 50 4.20 -14.82 5.66
CA PRO A 50 3.67 -15.62 4.55
C PRO A 50 2.69 -16.72 4.96
N LEU A 51 2.88 -17.33 6.14
CA LEU A 51 2.03 -18.43 6.65
C LEU A 51 1.00 -17.95 7.69
N ALA A 52 0.76 -16.64 7.79
CA ALA A 52 -0.23 -16.10 8.73
C ALA A 52 -1.63 -16.67 8.47
N GLY A 53 -2.25 -17.23 9.51
CA GLY A 53 -3.58 -17.86 9.42
C GLY A 53 -3.62 -19.20 8.67
N MET A 54 -2.46 -19.71 8.23
CA MET A 54 -2.30 -21.04 7.61
C MET A 54 -1.60 -22.05 8.53
N ASN A 55 -0.93 -21.61 9.60
CA ASN A 55 -0.27 -22.46 10.59
C ASN A 55 -1.28 -23.20 11.51
N VAL A 56 -2.16 -23.99 10.92
CA VAL A 56 -3.18 -24.78 11.60
C VAL A 56 -3.34 -26.11 10.88
N VAL A 57 -3.61 -27.18 11.64
CA VAL A 57 -4.00 -28.48 11.06
C VAL A 57 -5.51 -28.44 10.87
N ALA A 58 -5.94 -28.18 9.63
CA ALA A 58 -7.35 -28.09 9.29
C ALA A 58 -7.65 -28.81 7.97
N GLU A 59 -8.68 -29.66 7.99
CA GLU A 59 -9.16 -30.40 6.83
C GLU A 59 -10.69 -30.29 6.76
N SER A 60 -11.28 -30.57 5.61
CA SER A 60 -12.74 -30.71 5.55
C SER A 60 -13.18 -31.94 6.33
N ASN A 61 -14.41 -31.94 6.84
CA ASN A 61 -15.00 -33.14 7.44
C ASN A 61 -14.89 -34.35 6.48
N SER A 62 -14.74 -35.55 7.05
CA SER A 62 -14.73 -36.81 6.32
C SER A 62 -15.89 -37.68 6.83
N PRO A 63 -16.98 -37.89 6.06
CA PRO A 63 -17.23 -37.38 4.70
C PRO A 63 -17.45 -35.85 4.64
N PRO A 64 -17.20 -35.18 3.49
CA PRO A 64 -17.36 -33.72 3.37
C PRO A 64 -18.81 -33.20 3.53
N THR A 65 -19.80 -34.07 3.38
CA THR A 65 -21.23 -33.74 3.39
C THR A 65 -22.00 -34.68 4.32
N GLY A 66 -23.25 -34.32 4.67
CA GLY A 66 -24.09 -35.13 5.56
C GLY A 66 -24.05 -34.70 7.04
N HIS A 67 -23.38 -33.59 7.34
CA HIS A 67 -23.21 -33.08 8.71
C HIS A 67 -24.01 -31.80 9.01
N HIS A 68 -24.92 -31.38 8.13
CA HIS A 68 -25.66 -30.10 8.23
C HIS A 68 -24.74 -28.88 8.42
N GLN A 69 -23.55 -28.93 7.80
CA GLN A 69 -22.47 -27.95 7.96
C GLN A 69 -21.83 -27.62 6.61
N ALA A 70 -21.29 -26.42 6.49
CA ALA A 70 -20.55 -25.99 5.31
C ALA A 70 -19.23 -26.77 5.15
N ARG A 71 -18.79 -26.98 3.90
CA ARG A 71 -17.57 -27.72 3.50
C ARG A 71 -16.26 -26.95 3.71
N VAL A 72 -16.22 -26.04 4.69
CA VAL A 72 -15.02 -25.26 5.02
C VAL A 72 -14.05 -26.15 5.80
N ALA A 73 -12.74 -25.99 5.58
CA ALA A 73 -11.73 -26.69 6.38
C ALA A 73 -11.86 -26.34 7.87
N ARG A 74 -11.84 -27.34 8.73
CA ARG A 74 -12.02 -27.22 10.18
C ARG A 74 -10.81 -27.76 10.93
N MET A 75 -10.49 -27.13 12.05
CA MET A 75 -9.34 -27.51 12.87
C MET A 75 -9.57 -28.88 13.52
N HIS A 76 -8.60 -29.78 13.36
CA HIS A 76 -8.58 -31.11 13.97
C HIS A 76 -7.66 -31.13 15.21
N GLY A 77 -8.04 -31.93 16.21
CA GLY A 77 -7.24 -32.20 17.42
C GLY A 77 -7.58 -31.35 18.67
N GLY A 78 -7.49 -31.99 19.84
CA GLY A 78 -7.39 -31.39 21.19
C GLY A 78 -8.66 -30.76 21.79
N GLY A 79 -8.92 -31.04 23.08
CA GLY A 79 -10.08 -30.57 23.87
C GLY A 79 -10.14 -29.07 24.20
N GLY A 80 -9.53 -28.21 23.39
CA GLY A 80 -9.66 -26.76 23.48
C GLY A 80 -10.86 -26.22 22.69
N GLY A 81 -11.39 -25.07 23.08
CA GLY A 81 -12.60 -24.48 22.48
C GLY A 81 -12.53 -24.08 20.99
N ARG A 82 -11.40 -24.31 20.31
CA ARG A 82 -11.24 -24.03 18.86
C ARG A 82 -11.42 -25.27 17.97
N MET A 83 -11.53 -26.46 18.56
CA MET A 83 -11.81 -27.69 17.82
C MET A 83 -13.13 -27.58 17.04
N GLY A 84 -13.13 -28.02 15.78
CA GLY A 84 -14.32 -28.00 14.93
C GLY A 84 -14.71 -26.62 14.36
N GLN A 85 -13.98 -25.55 14.72
CA GLN A 85 -14.11 -24.25 14.07
C GLN A 85 -13.41 -24.26 12.71
N GLY A 86 -13.85 -23.39 11.79
CA GLY A 86 -13.16 -23.23 10.52
C GLY A 86 -11.73 -22.68 10.70
N GLY A 87 -10.81 -23.09 9.85
CA GLY A 87 -9.40 -22.66 9.89
C GLY A 87 -8.78 -22.63 8.49
N GLY A 88 -7.68 -21.89 8.31
CA GLY A 88 -6.91 -21.91 7.06
C GLY A 88 -7.55 -21.21 5.85
N VAL A 89 -8.81 -20.77 5.94
CA VAL A 89 -9.57 -20.16 4.83
C VAL A 89 -9.86 -18.68 5.09
N ALA A 90 -9.88 -17.86 4.04
CA ALA A 90 -9.98 -16.41 4.16
C ALA A 90 -11.31 -15.86 4.69
N MET A 91 -12.39 -16.61 4.56
CA MET A 91 -13.70 -16.23 5.09
C MET A 91 -13.82 -16.44 6.61
N VAL A 92 -12.84 -17.10 7.25
CA VAL A 92 -12.95 -17.52 8.65
C VAL A 92 -12.11 -16.63 9.57
N ARG A 93 -12.61 -16.38 10.79
CA ARG A 93 -11.87 -15.68 11.84
C ARG A 93 -10.57 -16.41 12.16
N GLY A 94 -9.44 -15.71 11.98
CA GLY A 94 -8.11 -16.26 12.22
C GLY A 94 -7.58 -17.17 11.11
N GLY A 95 -8.28 -17.24 9.97
CA GLY A 95 -7.76 -17.84 8.75
C GLY A 95 -6.85 -16.89 7.97
N ARG A 96 -6.33 -17.36 6.83
CA ARG A 96 -5.42 -16.58 5.98
C ARG A 96 -6.10 -15.37 5.37
N GLN A 97 -5.43 -14.24 5.23
CA GLN A 97 -5.98 -13.13 4.42
C GLN A 97 -5.90 -13.49 2.92
N ALA A 98 -6.94 -13.18 2.14
CA ALA A 98 -6.87 -13.29 0.69
C ALA A 98 -6.00 -12.16 0.12
N HIS A 99 -5.00 -12.49 -0.71
CA HIS A 99 -4.06 -11.54 -1.31
C HIS A 99 -3.46 -10.54 -0.30
N PRO A 100 -2.73 -11.02 0.72
CA PRO A 100 -2.10 -10.14 1.69
C PRO A 100 -1.04 -9.26 1.00
N PRO A 101 -0.74 -8.07 1.55
CA PRO A 101 0.39 -7.29 1.06
C PRO A 101 1.68 -8.10 1.24
N THR A 102 2.48 -8.15 0.19
CA THR A 102 3.80 -8.78 0.17
C THR A 102 4.89 -7.71 0.17
N THR A 103 6.01 -8.03 0.82
CA THR A 103 7.21 -7.18 0.81
C THR A 103 7.80 -7.05 -0.59
N GLU A 104 7.56 -8.03 -1.46
CA GLU A 104 8.01 -8.07 -2.87
C GLU A 104 7.25 -7.09 -3.78
N LYS A 105 6.15 -6.48 -3.31
CA LYS A 105 5.38 -5.54 -4.10
C LYS A 105 6.24 -4.31 -4.43
N VAL A 106 6.40 -4.02 -5.72
CA VAL A 106 7.10 -2.81 -6.20
C VAL A 106 6.24 -1.57 -5.89
N THR A 107 6.60 -0.86 -4.83
CA THR A 107 5.99 0.42 -4.45
C THR A 107 6.66 1.61 -5.13
N TYR A 108 7.94 1.48 -5.47
CA TYR A 108 8.75 2.51 -6.12
C TYR A 108 8.37 2.69 -7.59
N LYS A 109 7.91 3.89 -7.96
CA LYS A 109 7.62 4.26 -9.35
C LYS A 109 8.80 5.02 -9.96
N MET A 110 9.32 4.53 -11.08
CA MET A 110 10.41 5.21 -11.78
C MET A 110 9.92 6.51 -12.43
N LEU A 111 10.79 7.53 -12.40
CA LEU A 111 10.58 8.82 -13.05
C LEU A 111 11.70 9.05 -14.07
N ASN A 112 11.35 9.60 -15.24
CA ASN A 112 12.34 10.00 -16.23
C ASN A 112 13.12 11.21 -15.72
N LYS A 113 14.44 11.25 -15.91
CA LYS A 113 15.29 12.38 -15.46
C LYS A 113 14.92 13.74 -16.07
N LYS A 114 14.20 13.75 -17.19
CA LYS A 114 13.76 14.96 -17.90
C LYS A 114 12.36 15.43 -17.50
N GLU A 115 11.56 14.56 -16.88
CA GLU A 115 10.23 14.87 -16.36
C GLU A 115 10.36 15.40 -14.92
#